data_AF-V4AFF8-F1
#
_entry.id   AF-V4AFF8-F1
#
_cell.length_a   1.000
_cell.length_b   1.000
_cell.length_c   1.000
_cell.angle_alpha   90.00
_cell.angle_beta   90.00
_cell.angle_gamma   90.00
#
_symmetry.space_group_name_H-M   'P 1'
#
loop_
_entity.id
_entity.type
_entity.pdbx_description
1 polymer ?
#
loop_
_entity_poly.entity_id
_entity_poly.type
_entity_poly.pdbx_seq_one_letter_code
_entity_poly.pdbx_strand_id
1 'polypeptide(L)'
;MRNETVILVKSTLEMSEVIQELMTKLILMRITVIHTEIASKYSVEKVSILEDDFAVLINSNHPSLKKQFSDSLQEAAVHTAKNSRFCLEIDLTETMKSWYTENRDAFTSCDDIHSMKMRRTRLYVTNYSIYSHYFDCSPKWIIFLGLCWLVSAPCYFIFRKLTCSDIRVVINGEITLMTNMLPDKSESTRSHELRAVPWAYYTLIS
;
A
#
# COMPACT_ATOMS: atom_id res chain seq x y z
N MET A 1 -13.31 8.45 -5.27
CA MET A 1 -12.02 8.12 -5.91
C MET A 1 -10.99 7.92 -4.80
N ARG A 2 -10.27 6.78 -4.76
CA ARG A 2 -9.14 6.64 -3.82
C ARG A 2 -7.96 7.37 -4.44
N ASN A 3 -7.45 8.40 -3.76
CA ASN A 3 -6.22 9.07 -4.18
C ASN A 3 -5.06 8.12 -3.89
N GLU A 4 -4.68 7.33 -4.88
CA GLU A 4 -3.41 6.60 -4.91
C GLU A 4 -2.28 7.58 -5.26
N THR A 5 -1.07 7.29 -4.81
CA THR A 5 0.09 8.14 -5.10
C THR A 5 0.61 7.81 -6.48
N VAL A 6 0.59 8.79 -7.39
CA VAL A 6 0.92 8.61 -8.80
C VAL A 6 1.93 9.65 -9.24
N ILE A 7 3.03 9.19 -9.83
CA ILE A 7 4.08 10.01 -10.42
C ILE A 7 4.02 9.82 -11.93
N LEU A 8 3.78 10.91 -12.65
CA LEU A 8 3.75 10.92 -14.11
C LEU A 8 5.13 11.29 -14.66
N VAL A 9 5.64 10.49 -15.59
CA VAL A 9 6.95 10.68 -16.21
C VAL A 9 6.78 10.78 -17.72
N LYS A 10 7.30 11.82 -18.35
CA LYS A 10 7.17 12.10 -19.79
C LYS A 10 8.49 11.99 -20.55
N SER A 11 9.62 12.10 -19.85
CA SER A 11 10.94 12.11 -20.46
C SER A 11 11.93 11.25 -19.67
N THR A 12 13.04 10.89 -20.31
CA THR A 12 14.15 10.19 -19.65
C THR A 12 14.79 11.03 -18.55
N LEU A 13 14.79 12.37 -18.70
CA LEU A 13 15.29 13.29 -17.69
C LEU A 13 14.39 13.27 -16.44
N GLU A 14 13.08 13.42 -16.62
CA GLU A 14 12.11 13.28 -15.52
C GLU A 14 12.21 11.91 -14.84
N MET A 15 12.43 10.84 -15.61
CA MET A 15 12.65 9.51 -15.04
C MET A 15 13.90 9.48 -14.17
N SER A 16 15.01 10.06 -14.62
CA SER A 16 16.25 10.10 -13.83
C SER A 16 16.10 10.88 -12.53
N GLU A 17 15.33 11.98 -12.55
CA GLU A 17 14.99 12.76 -11.36
C GLU A 17 14.14 11.94 -10.38
N VAL A 18 13.09 11.28 -10.88
CA VAL A 18 12.23 10.41 -10.06
C VAL A 18 13.02 9.27 -9.43
N ILE A 19 13.94 8.64 -10.17
CA ILE A 19 14.83 7.61 -9.62
C ILE A 19 15.70 8.19 -8.51
N GLN A 20 16.32 9.34 -8.75
CA GLN A 20 17.15 9.99 -7.75
C GLN A 20 16.33 10.32 -6.49
N GLU A 21 15.15 10.89 -6.62
CA GLU A 21 14.30 11.23 -5.48
C GLU A 21 13.85 10.01 -4.71
N LEU A 22 13.32 9.00 -5.40
CA LEU A 22 12.83 7.78 -4.77
C LEU A 22 13.94 6.96 -4.11
N MET A 23 15.19 7.05 -4.59
CA MET A 23 16.33 6.31 -4.03
C MET A 23 17.09 7.06 -2.94
N THR A 24 16.94 8.38 -2.84
CA THR A 24 17.70 9.21 -1.87
C THR A 24 16.84 9.74 -0.72
N LYS A 25 15.55 9.96 -0.95
CA LYS A 25 14.63 10.51 0.05
C LYS A 25 13.77 9.38 0.65
N LEU A 26 13.38 9.57 1.92
CA LEU A 26 12.36 8.74 2.53
C LEU A 26 11.01 9.05 1.90
N ILE A 27 10.29 8.00 1.50
CA ILE A 27 8.96 8.15 0.89
C ILE A 27 7.92 8.06 2.01
N LEU A 28 7.17 9.14 2.23
CA LEU A 28 6.07 9.16 3.19
C LEU A 28 4.76 8.80 2.49
N MET A 29 4.11 7.75 2.98
CA MET A 29 2.79 7.30 2.51
C MET A 29 1.80 7.26 3.65
N ARG A 30 0.57 7.75 3.41
CA ARG A 30 -0.55 7.56 4.34
C ARG A 30 -1.31 6.30 3.93
N ILE A 31 -1.29 5.29 4.79
CA ILE A 31 -2.00 4.02 4.58
C ILE A 31 -3.21 3.97 5.51
N THR A 32 -4.35 3.55 5.00
CA THR A 32 -5.57 3.40 5.79
C THR A 32 -5.96 1.92 5.82
N VAL A 33 -6.12 1.37 7.02
CA VAL A 33 -6.55 -0.01 7.26
C VAL A 33 -7.98 0.01 7.78
N ILE A 34 -8.85 -0.79 7.18
CA ILE A 34 -10.24 -0.94 7.59
C ILE A 34 -10.49 -2.41 7.84
N HIS A 35 -10.96 -2.76 9.02
CA HIS A 35 -11.30 -4.14 9.35
C HIS A 35 -12.59 -4.23 10.15
N THR A 36 -13.15 -5.42 10.14
CA THR A 36 -14.37 -5.78 10.88
C THR A 36 -14.01 -6.70 12.03
N GLU A 37 -14.40 -6.30 13.23
CA GLU A 37 -14.31 -7.12 14.43
C GLU A 37 -15.68 -7.65 14.80
N ILE A 38 -15.74 -8.91 15.17
CA ILE A 38 -16.94 -9.52 15.74
C ILE A 38 -16.62 -9.92 17.17
N ALA A 39 -17.06 -9.11 18.12
CA ALA A 39 -16.97 -9.45 19.53
C ALA A 39 -18.23 -10.24 19.91
N SER A 40 -18.06 -11.49 20.35
CA SER A 40 -19.14 -12.27 20.93
C SER A 40 -19.11 -12.09 22.46
N LYS A 41 -19.97 -11.23 22.99
CA LYS A 41 -20.11 -11.05 24.44
C LYS A 41 -21.53 -11.44 24.86
N TYR A 42 -21.65 -12.46 25.71
CA TYR A 42 -22.93 -12.94 26.24
C TYR A 42 -23.96 -13.29 25.15
N SER A 43 -23.54 -14.03 24.12
CA SER A 43 -24.42 -14.51 23.03
C SER A 43 -25.04 -13.42 22.15
N VAL A 44 -24.54 -12.18 22.24
CA VAL A 44 -24.85 -11.09 21.30
C VAL A 44 -23.60 -10.80 20.49
N GLU A 45 -23.70 -10.99 19.17
CA GLU A 45 -22.65 -10.63 18.23
C GLU A 45 -22.68 -9.12 18.00
N LYS A 46 -21.60 -8.44 18.41
CA LYS A 46 -21.39 -7.03 18.07
C LYS A 46 -20.37 -6.95 16.95
N VAL A 47 -20.82 -6.46 15.80
CA VAL A 47 -19.95 -6.17 14.66
C VAL A 47 -19.51 -4.70 14.72
N SER A 48 -18.20 -4.46 14.85
CA SER A 48 -17.59 -3.13 14.73
C SER A 48 -16.75 -3.02 13.47
N ILE A 49 -16.91 -1.91 12.74
CA ILE A 49 -16.00 -1.53 11.66
C ILE A 49 -15.05 -0.50 12.23
N LEU A 50 -13.75 -0.79 12.16
CA LEU A 50 -12.70 0.12 12.60
C LEU A 50 -11.90 0.59 11.39
N GLU A 51 -11.45 1.84 11.45
CA GLU A 51 -10.63 2.49 10.44
C GLU A 51 -9.43 3.14 11.12
N ASP A 52 -8.24 2.63 10.82
CA ASP A 52 -6.97 3.06 11.38
C ASP A 52 -6.11 3.72 10.27
N ASP A 53 -5.49 4.86 10.56
CA ASP A 53 -4.62 5.59 9.64
C ASP A 53 -3.15 5.54 10.09
N PHE A 54 -2.25 5.17 9.17
CA PHE A 54 -0.82 4.99 9.40
C PHE A 54 0.00 5.94 8.53
N ALA A 55 1.11 6.44 9.08
CA ALA A 55 2.11 7.20 8.36
C ALA A 55 3.34 6.32 8.14
N VAL A 56 3.51 5.80 6.92
CA VAL A 56 4.56 4.84 6.59
C VAL A 56 5.69 5.57 5.88
N LEU A 57 6.88 5.51 6.46
CA LEU A 57 8.12 5.99 5.87
C LEU A 57 8.87 4.80 5.24
N ILE A 58 9.16 4.90 3.95
CA ILE A 58 9.87 3.85 3.22
C ILE A 58 11.28 4.32 2.97
N ASN A 59 12.26 3.53 3.45
CA ASN A 59 13.67 3.76 3.17
C ASN A 59 14.13 2.85 2.03
N SER A 60 13.91 3.30 0.81
CA SER A 60 14.35 2.61 -0.41
C SER A 60 15.86 2.38 -0.49
N ASN A 61 16.69 3.16 0.21
CA ASN A 61 18.15 2.97 0.22
C ASN A 61 18.60 1.88 1.21
N HIS A 62 17.69 1.36 2.04
CA HIS A 62 18.04 0.27 2.94
C HIS A 62 18.45 -0.99 2.15
N PRO A 63 19.51 -1.74 2.55
CA PRO A 63 20.02 -2.88 1.79
C PRO A 63 18.98 -3.94 1.39
N SER A 64 17.95 -4.17 2.20
CA SER A 64 16.86 -5.13 1.93
C SER A 64 15.93 -4.68 0.80
N LEU A 65 15.69 -3.37 0.68
CA LEU A 65 14.75 -2.78 -0.28
C LEU A 65 15.44 -2.23 -1.53
N LYS A 66 16.70 -1.82 -1.39
CA LYS A 66 17.47 -1.13 -2.43
C LYS A 66 17.48 -1.86 -3.74
N LYS A 67 17.64 -3.18 -3.72
CA LYS A 67 17.62 -3.99 -4.93
C LYS A 67 16.23 -4.02 -5.57
N GLN A 68 15.17 -4.25 -4.78
CA GLN A 68 13.79 -4.30 -5.28
C GLN A 68 13.38 -2.97 -5.94
N PHE A 69 13.73 -1.84 -5.32
CA PHE A 69 13.50 -0.51 -5.88
C PHE A 69 14.38 -0.23 -7.11
N SER A 70 15.68 -0.49 -7.01
CA SER A 70 16.62 -0.21 -8.12
C SER A 70 16.28 -1.01 -9.37
N ASP A 71 16.04 -2.31 -9.24
CA ASP A 71 15.77 -3.20 -10.38
C ASP A 71 14.48 -2.76 -11.11
N SER A 72 13.43 -2.43 -10.34
CA SER A 72 12.13 -2.03 -10.90
C SER A 72 12.13 -0.63 -11.51
N LEU A 73 12.83 0.31 -10.88
CA LEU A 73 13.02 1.65 -11.43
C LEU A 73 13.90 1.63 -12.69
N GLN A 74 14.91 0.76 -12.72
CA GLN A 74 15.76 0.58 -13.90
C GLN A 74 14.97 -0.05 -15.06
N GLU A 75 14.10 -1.02 -14.79
CA GLU A 75 13.19 -1.59 -15.79
C GLU A 75 12.27 -0.51 -16.38
N ALA A 76 11.66 0.31 -15.54
CA ALA A 76 10.85 1.46 -15.98
C ALA A 76 11.67 2.49 -16.78
N ALA A 77 12.93 2.71 -16.44
CA ALA A 77 13.83 3.59 -17.18
C ALA A 77 14.13 3.06 -18.59
N VAL A 78 14.34 1.74 -18.73
CA VAL A 78 14.51 1.10 -20.05
C VAL A 78 13.28 1.32 -20.93
N HIS A 79 12.08 1.21 -20.36
CA HIS A 79 10.84 1.48 -21.10
C HIS A 79 10.71 2.95 -21.52
N THR A 80 11.10 3.87 -20.63
CA THR A 80 11.12 5.31 -20.92
C THR A 80 12.12 5.63 -22.04
N ALA A 81 13.33 5.08 -22.00
CA ALA A 81 14.37 5.29 -23.00
C ALA A 81 13.99 4.76 -24.39
N LYS A 82 13.21 3.67 -24.44
CA LYS A 82 12.65 3.10 -25.68
C LYS A 82 11.40 3.84 -26.17
N ASN A 83 10.99 4.92 -25.50
CA ASN A 83 9.74 5.63 -25.75
C ASN A 83 8.51 4.70 -25.76
N SER A 84 8.56 3.66 -24.91
CA SER A 84 7.48 2.69 -24.75
C SER A 84 6.64 3.03 -23.52
N ARG A 85 5.37 2.64 -23.55
CA ARG A 85 4.42 2.90 -22.45
C ARG A 85 4.63 1.88 -21.33
N PHE A 86 4.65 2.36 -20.09
CA PHE A 86 4.81 1.51 -18.91
C PHE A 86 3.98 2.00 -17.72
N CYS A 87 3.74 1.11 -16.78
CA CYS A 87 3.18 1.40 -15.46
C CYS A 87 3.93 0.56 -14.44
N LEU A 88 4.76 1.22 -13.63
CA LEU A 88 5.40 0.62 -12.47
C LEU A 88 4.49 0.79 -11.25
N GLU A 89 4.13 -0.33 -10.63
CA GLU A 89 3.37 -0.42 -9.39
C GLU A 89 4.28 -0.96 -8.28
N ILE A 90 4.49 -0.16 -7.26
CA ILE A 90 5.17 -0.53 -6.02
C ILE A 90 4.08 -0.79 -4.98
N ASP A 91 3.89 -2.06 -4.61
CA ASP A 91 2.80 -2.53 -3.75
C ASP A 91 3.32 -2.92 -2.35
N LEU A 92 2.76 -2.27 -1.33
CA LEU A 92 3.03 -2.50 0.09
C LEU A 92 1.92 -3.31 0.78
N THR A 93 0.89 -3.72 0.04
CA THR A 93 -0.36 -4.25 0.61
C THR A 93 -0.13 -5.46 1.49
N GLU A 94 0.60 -6.46 1.00
CA GLU A 94 0.83 -7.70 1.76
C GLU A 94 1.74 -7.47 2.97
N THR A 95 2.78 -6.65 2.82
CA THR A 95 3.74 -6.33 3.90
C THR A 95 3.06 -5.61 5.05
N MET A 96 2.25 -4.60 4.74
CA MET A 96 1.46 -3.88 5.74
C MET A 96 0.42 -4.79 6.37
N LYS A 97 -0.20 -5.68 5.59
CA LYS A 97 -1.18 -6.66 6.07
C LYS A 97 -0.57 -7.64 7.07
N SER A 98 0.56 -8.26 6.74
CA SER A 98 1.26 -9.16 7.65
C SER A 98 1.64 -8.45 8.94
N TRP A 99 2.28 -7.27 8.84
CA TRP A 99 2.66 -6.49 10.01
C TRP A 99 1.46 -6.10 10.88
N TYR A 100 0.36 -5.64 10.26
CA TYR A 100 -0.82 -5.21 11.00
C TYR A 100 -1.49 -6.39 11.72
N THR A 101 -1.61 -7.53 11.06
CA THR A 101 -2.17 -8.76 11.67
C THR A 101 -1.29 -9.23 12.83
N GLU A 102 0.03 -9.31 12.65
CA GLU A 102 0.97 -9.73 13.71
C GLU A 102 0.92 -8.80 14.93
N ASN A 103 0.88 -7.48 14.72
CA ASN A 103 0.84 -6.53 15.82
C ASN A 103 -0.51 -6.52 16.51
N ARG A 104 -1.62 -6.70 15.79
CA ARG A 104 -2.97 -6.66 16.38
C ARG A 104 -3.31 -7.96 17.11
N ASP A 105 -2.95 -9.12 16.57
CA ASP A 105 -3.16 -10.42 17.22
C ASP A 105 -2.48 -10.47 18.59
N ALA A 106 -1.36 -9.76 18.77
CA ALA A 106 -0.69 -9.61 20.06
C ALA A 106 -1.52 -8.83 21.10
N PHE A 107 -2.47 -7.98 20.68
CA PHE A 107 -3.32 -7.17 21.56
C PHE A 107 -4.74 -7.70 21.72
N THR A 108 -5.32 -8.34 20.72
CA THR A 108 -6.75 -8.68 20.66
C THR A 108 -7.04 -10.18 20.74
N SER A 109 -6.27 -10.94 21.54
CA SER A 109 -6.27 -12.41 21.71
C SER A 109 -7.62 -13.17 21.78
N CYS A 110 -8.79 -12.53 21.72
CA CYS A 110 -10.11 -13.14 21.72
C CYS A 110 -11.10 -12.60 20.67
N ASP A 111 -10.72 -11.65 19.80
CA ASP A 111 -11.61 -11.09 18.77
C ASP A 111 -11.20 -11.59 17.36
N ASP A 112 -12.14 -12.21 16.64
CA ASP A 112 -11.89 -12.72 15.29
C ASP A 112 -11.95 -11.59 14.24
N ILE A 113 -10.83 -11.36 13.54
CA ILE A 113 -10.79 -10.45 12.39
C ILE A 113 -11.44 -11.14 11.19
N HIS A 114 -12.66 -10.72 10.86
CA HIS A 114 -13.44 -11.37 9.81
C HIS A 114 -13.13 -10.86 8.39
N SER A 115 -12.75 -9.59 8.27
CA SER A 115 -12.38 -8.98 6.99
C SER A 115 -11.44 -7.81 7.21
N MET A 116 -10.41 -7.71 6.38
CA MET A 116 -9.48 -6.59 6.37
C MET A 116 -9.31 -6.04 4.96
N LYS A 117 -9.28 -4.72 4.85
CA LYS A 117 -9.11 -3.99 3.61
C LYS A 117 -8.16 -2.83 3.83
N MET A 118 -7.13 -2.76 2.99
CA MET A 118 -6.20 -1.63 3.00
C MET A 118 -6.46 -0.67 1.84
N ARG A 119 -6.10 0.59 2.04
CA ARG A 119 -6.16 1.67 1.04
C ARG A 119 -4.83 2.42 1.04
N ARG A 120 -4.49 2.98 -0.12
CA ARG A 120 -3.28 3.82 -0.32
C ARG A 120 -1.96 3.11 -0.03
N THR A 121 -1.92 1.80 -0.29
CA THR A 121 -0.73 0.95 -0.11
C THR A 121 0.14 0.86 -1.37
N ARG A 122 -0.20 1.61 -2.43
CA ARG A 122 0.45 1.51 -3.74
C ARG A 122 0.97 2.86 -4.20
N LEU A 123 2.18 2.83 -4.74
CA LEU A 123 2.83 3.95 -5.42
C LEU A 123 2.98 3.59 -6.90
N TYR A 124 2.53 4.48 -7.78
CA TYR A 124 2.60 4.29 -9.22
C TYR A 124 3.58 5.26 -9.85
N VAL A 125 4.41 4.76 -10.77
CA VAL A 125 5.23 5.57 -11.68
C VAL A 125 4.86 5.17 -13.11
N THR A 126 4.34 6.10 -13.91
CA THR A 126 3.83 5.77 -15.26
C THR A 126 3.97 6.93 -16.23
N ASN A 127 4.09 6.61 -17.53
CA ASN A 127 4.01 7.57 -18.62
C ASN A 127 2.72 7.46 -19.44
N TYR A 128 1.78 6.62 -19.02
CA TYR A 128 0.57 6.33 -19.80
C TYR A 128 -0.70 6.29 -18.94
N SER A 129 -0.95 5.17 -18.27
CA SER A 129 -2.13 5.02 -17.42
C SER A 129 -1.88 3.98 -16.33
N ILE A 130 -2.48 4.25 -15.16
CA ILE A 130 -2.46 3.39 -13.99
C ILE A 130 -3.18 2.07 -14.31
N TYR A 131 -2.69 0.98 -13.73
CA TYR A 131 -3.35 -0.31 -13.82
C TYR A 131 -4.65 -0.32 -12.99
N SER A 132 -5.77 -0.65 -13.65
CA SER A 132 -7.10 -0.71 -13.05
C SER A 132 -7.38 -2.08 -12.44
N HIS A 133 -7.20 -2.20 -11.11
CA HIS A 133 -7.53 -3.40 -10.35
C HIS A 133 -9.04 -3.71 -10.26
N TYR A 134 -9.90 -2.86 -10.83
CA TYR A 134 -11.33 -3.17 -10.92
C TYR A 134 -11.62 -4.41 -11.78
N PHE A 135 -10.73 -4.73 -12.73
CA PHE A 135 -10.82 -5.90 -13.58
C PHE A 135 -10.17 -7.15 -12.98
N ASP A 136 -9.49 -7.03 -11.83
CA ASP A 136 -8.99 -8.18 -11.08
C ASP A 136 -10.19 -8.90 -10.45
N CYS A 137 -10.69 -9.93 -11.14
CA CYS A 137 -11.78 -10.86 -10.79
C CYS A 137 -12.43 -10.67 -9.39
N SER A 138 -13.20 -9.60 -9.21
CA SER A 138 -14.05 -9.48 -8.01
C SER A 138 -15.38 -10.17 -8.29
N PRO A 139 -15.82 -11.13 -7.46
CA PRO A 139 -17.10 -11.80 -7.63
C PRO A 139 -18.29 -10.83 -7.73
N LYS A 140 -18.14 -9.63 -7.15
CA LYS A 140 -19.13 -8.56 -7.18
C LYS A 140 -19.42 -8.06 -8.60
N TRP A 141 -18.42 -8.01 -9.48
CA TRP A 141 -18.61 -7.53 -10.85
C TRP A 141 -19.29 -8.55 -11.75
N ILE A 142 -19.05 -9.84 -11.51
CA ILE A 142 -19.71 -10.94 -12.24
C ILE A 142 -21.22 -10.89 -12.02
N ILE A 143 -21.66 -10.61 -10.79
CA ILE A 143 -23.09 -10.56 -10.42
C ILE A 143 -23.79 -9.32 -10.98
N PHE A 144 -23.13 -8.15 -10.92
CA PHE A 144 -23.78 -6.88 -11.29
C PHE A 144 -23.66 -6.50 -12.77
N LEU A 145 -22.60 -6.92 -13.47
CA LEU A 145 -22.34 -6.57 -14.86
C LEU A 145 -22.46 -7.77 -15.83
N GLY A 146 -22.63 -8.99 -15.31
CA GLY A 146 -22.92 -10.20 -16.09
C GLY A 146 -21.99 -10.40 -17.29
N LEU A 147 -22.59 -10.66 -18.45
CA LEU A 147 -21.89 -10.88 -19.73
C LEU A 147 -21.02 -9.69 -20.17
N CYS A 148 -21.37 -8.46 -19.79
CA CYS A 148 -20.57 -7.29 -20.15
C CYS A 148 -19.20 -7.29 -19.45
N TRP A 149 -19.13 -7.82 -18.23
CA TRP A 149 -17.85 -7.98 -17.53
C TRP A 149 -16.99 -9.09 -18.16
N LEU A 150 -17.62 -10.20 -18.56
CA LEU A 150 -16.94 -11.30 -19.24
C LEU A 150 -16.30 -10.89 -20.57
N VAL A 151 -16.78 -9.83 -21.23
CA VAL A 151 -16.15 -9.27 -22.43
C VAL A 151 -15.17 -8.15 -22.07
N SER A 152 -15.56 -7.22 -21.21
CA SER A 152 -14.73 -6.03 -20.90
C SER A 152 -13.43 -6.37 -20.16
N ALA A 153 -13.45 -7.30 -19.21
CA ALA A 153 -12.25 -7.71 -18.49
C ALA A 153 -11.16 -8.29 -19.41
N PRO A 154 -11.41 -9.34 -20.23
CA PRO A 154 -10.40 -9.85 -21.14
C PRO A 154 -9.98 -8.83 -22.21
N CYS A 155 -10.91 -8.01 -22.72
CA CYS A 155 -10.57 -6.92 -23.64
C CYS A 155 -9.59 -5.93 -22.99
N TYR A 156 -9.80 -5.55 -21.73
CA TYR A 156 -8.90 -4.69 -20.97
C TYR A 156 -7.51 -5.33 -20.79
N PHE A 157 -7.45 -6.61 -20.40
CA PHE A 157 -6.18 -7.33 -20.24
C PHE A 157 -5.39 -7.42 -21.55
N ILE A 158 -6.05 -7.73 -22.67
CA ILE A 158 -5.42 -7.79 -24.00
C ILE A 158 -4.93 -6.41 -24.40
N PHE A 159 -5.77 -5.38 -24.25
CA PHE A 159 -5.40 -4.01 -24.54
C PHE A 159 -4.17 -3.56 -23.75
N ARG A 160 -4.13 -3.84 -22.44
CA ARG A 160 -2.96 -3.51 -21.61
C ARG A 160 -1.73 -4.24 -22.09
N LYS A 161 -1.79 -5.56 -22.27
CA LYS A 161 -0.64 -6.35 -22.75
C LYS A 161 -0.07 -5.88 -24.10
N LEU A 162 -0.91 -5.33 -24.98
CA LEU A 162 -0.49 -4.82 -26.28
C LEU A 162 0.04 -3.39 -26.22
N THR A 163 -0.45 -2.56 -25.28
CA THR A 163 -0.20 -1.12 -25.29
C THR A 163 0.72 -0.63 -24.18
N CYS A 164 0.92 -1.39 -23.10
CA CYS A 164 1.64 -0.95 -21.91
C CYS A 164 2.35 -2.11 -21.22
N SER A 165 3.58 -1.88 -20.78
CA SER A 165 4.30 -2.81 -19.91
C SER A 165 3.95 -2.55 -18.45
N ASP A 166 3.24 -3.49 -17.84
CA ASP A 166 2.86 -3.46 -16.43
C ASP A 166 3.96 -4.14 -15.59
N ILE A 167 4.68 -3.35 -14.78
CA ILE A 167 5.74 -3.80 -13.89
C ILE A 167 5.19 -3.74 -12.47
N ARG A 168 5.04 -4.88 -11.80
CA ARG A 168 4.52 -4.93 -10.42
C ARG A 168 5.58 -5.48 -9.47
N VAL A 169 5.88 -4.71 -8.45
CA VAL A 169 6.83 -5.09 -7.40
C VAL A 169 6.13 -5.06 -6.05
N VAL A 170 6.12 -6.21 -5.39
CA VAL A 170 5.67 -6.33 -4.00
C VAL A 170 6.88 -6.15 -3.10
N ILE A 171 6.87 -5.11 -2.28
CA ILE A 171 8.01 -4.74 -1.44
C ILE A 171 8.04 -5.62 -0.20
N ASN A 172 9.03 -6.49 -0.11
CA ASN A 172 9.26 -7.28 1.10
C ASN A 172 10.32 -6.58 1.96
N GLY A 173 9.89 -6.03 3.10
CA GLY A 173 10.76 -5.36 4.07
C GLY A 173 10.28 -5.57 5.49
N GLU A 174 11.19 -5.45 6.44
CA GLU A 174 10.88 -5.45 7.86
C GLU A 174 10.25 -4.11 8.24
N ILE A 175 9.19 -4.20 9.02
CA ILE A 175 8.40 -3.04 9.42
C ILE A 175 8.69 -2.72 10.88
N THR A 176 9.34 -1.59 11.14
CA THR A 176 9.69 -1.14 12.50
C THR A 176 8.82 0.05 12.92
N LEU A 177 8.25 -0.03 14.12
CA LEU A 177 7.55 1.09 14.75
C LEU A 177 8.55 2.14 15.25
N MET A 178 8.46 3.37 14.74
CA MET A 178 9.21 4.51 15.26
C MET A 178 8.48 5.11 16.47
N THR A 179 8.70 4.53 17.64
CA THR A 179 8.07 5.00 18.90
C THR A 179 8.77 6.23 19.50
N ASN A 180 9.97 6.61 19.02
CA ASN A 180 10.90 7.50 19.75
C ASN A 180 11.10 8.91 19.15
N MET A 181 10.21 9.41 18.28
CA MET A 181 10.35 10.76 17.69
C MET A 181 9.49 11.85 18.37
N LEU A 182 8.79 11.54 19.46
CA LEU A 182 8.15 12.56 20.31
C LEU A 182 9.18 13.03 21.35
N PRO A 183 9.49 14.34 21.43
CA PRO A 183 10.39 14.84 22.47
C PRO A 183 9.79 14.54 23.84
N ASP A 184 10.64 13.98 24.70
CA ASP A 184 10.38 13.60 26.07
C ASP A 184 9.78 14.78 26.85
N LYS A 185 8.45 14.77 27.02
CA LYS A 185 7.81 15.56 28.07
C LYS A 185 7.76 14.69 29.31
N SER A 186 8.82 14.81 30.09
CA SER A 186 8.97 14.34 31.46
C SER A 186 7.65 14.34 32.23
N GLU A 187 7.35 13.18 32.81
CA GLU A 187 6.64 12.92 34.08
C GLU A 187 5.54 13.90 34.53
N SER A 188 4.31 13.39 34.58
CA SER A 188 3.51 13.31 35.82
C SER A 188 2.02 13.15 35.47
N THR A 189 1.47 11.96 35.78
CA THR A 189 0.16 11.73 36.42
C THR A 189 -0.58 10.51 35.83
N ARG A 190 -0.52 9.41 36.61
CA ARG A 190 -1.54 8.36 36.82
C ARG A 190 -2.07 7.55 35.62
N SER A 191 -1.54 6.32 35.55
CA SER A 191 -2.27 5.04 35.49
C SER A 191 -3.78 5.06 35.19
N HIS A 192 -4.16 4.23 34.20
CA HIS A 192 -5.51 3.94 33.69
C HIS A 192 -6.11 4.94 32.69
N GLU A 193 -5.40 5.22 31.60
CA GLU A 193 -6.02 5.55 30.32
C GLU A 193 -4.99 5.35 29.20
N LEU A 194 -4.78 4.09 28.76
CA LEU A 194 -4.25 3.84 27.42
C LEU A 194 -5.39 4.05 26.40
N ARG A 195 -5.97 5.25 26.39
CA ARG A 195 -6.59 5.80 25.19
C ARG A 195 -5.44 6.38 24.37
N ALA A 196 -4.78 5.50 23.62
CA ALA A 196 -3.79 5.88 22.63
C ALA A 196 -4.42 6.94 21.71
N VAL A 197 -3.88 8.16 21.75
CA VAL A 197 -4.34 9.26 20.90
C VAL A 197 -3.92 8.94 19.45
N PRO A 198 -4.81 9.07 18.44
CA PRO A 198 -4.82 8.16 17.30
C PRO A 198 -4.24 8.72 16.00
N TRP A 199 -3.06 9.35 16.00
CA TRP A 199 -2.54 9.89 14.73
C TRP A 199 -1.02 9.69 14.56
N ALA A 200 -0.68 8.86 13.58
CA ALA A 200 0.65 8.58 13.06
C ALA A 200 1.52 7.65 13.92
N TYR A 201 1.22 6.35 13.86
CA TYR A 201 2.29 5.36 13.95
C TYR A 201 3.21 5.61 12.76
N TYR A 202 4.41 6.12 13.05
CA TYR A 202 5.49 6.24 12.09
C TYR A 202 6.09 4.86 11.93
N THR A 203 5.93 4.32 10.74
CA THR A 203 6.34 2.96 10.48
C THR A 203 7.44 3.00 9.43
N LEU A 204 8.65 2.55 9.79
CA LEU A 204 9.77 2.45 8.86
C LEU A 204 9.72 1.09 8.16
N ILE A 205 9.72 1.10 6.84
CA ILE A 205 10.02 -0.12 6.07
C ILE A 205 11.50 -0.08 5.71
N SER A 206 12.24 -1.05 6.25
CA SER A 206 13.66 -1.34 5.99
C SER A 206 13.88 -2.84 5.83
#